data_AF-A0A3D2W9G6-F1
#
_entry.id   AF-A0A3D2W9G6-F1
#
_cell.length_a   1.000
_cell.length_b   1.000
_cell.length_c   1.000
_cell.angle_alpha   90.00
_cell.angle_beta   90.00
_cell.angle_gamma   90.00
#
_symmetry.space_group_name_H-M   'P 1'
#
loop_
_entity.id
_entity.type
_entity.pdbx_description
1 polymer ?
#
loop_
_entity_poly.entity_id
_entity_poly.type
_entity_poly.pdbx_seq_one_letter_code
_entity_poly.pdbx_strand_id
1 'polypeptide(L)'
;NSDDALSAGHKVAYFGETSVPGLVFKKAYADLEADLLPAYNAADEVIPVLIKGDADAGLLAEPAVTAAIAKAKENGKELKVISSVQEKWGGEGFPMAALFVNSATYEEKKDVYAAMLKEMSDYASGVKMDDPSQLIADIEKKGAEFYGVPSAQIVGKCYDRMNVRITKAADCKDAIASFMEVFGVTGIESAFAE
;
A
#
# COMPACT_ATOMS: atom_id res chain seq x y z
N ASN A 1 -17.97 -11.80 1.86
CA ASN A 1 -18.85 -11.66 3.05
C ASN A 1 -18.71 -12.89 3.96
N SER A 2 -17.49 -13.16 4.43
CA SER A 2 -17.21 -14.17 5.46
C SER A 2 -15.71 -14.08 5.82
N ASP A 3 -15.35 -14.40 7.06
CA ASP A 3 -13.95 -14.44 7.51
C ASP A 3 -13.18 -15.63 6.93
N ASP A 4 -13.88 -16.57 6.28
CA ASP A 4 -13.33 -17.74 5.58
C ASP A 4 -13.07 -17.49 4.09
N ALA A 5 -13.23 -16.27 3.57
CA ALA A 5 -13.13 -15.96 2.14
C ALA A 5 -11.73 -16.20 1.51
N LEU A 6 -10.74 -16.57 2.33
CA LEU A 6 -9.39 -16.97 1.91
C LEU A 6 -9.16 -18.49 1.98
N SER A 7 -10.17 -19.27 2.37
CA SER A 7 -10.13 -20.73 2.51
C SER A 7 -10.53 -21.46 1.22
N ALA A 8 -10.30 -22.79 1.19
CA ALA A 8 -10.62 -23.63 0.05
C ALA A 8 -12.10 -23.49 -0.39
N GLY A 9 -12.31 -23.41 -1.72
CA GLY A 9 -13.65 -23.29 -2.32
C GLY A 9 -14.12 -21.84 -2.55
N HIS A 10 -13.34 -20.84 -2.11
CA HIS A 10 -13.55 -19.43 -2.39
C HIS A 10 -12.68 -18.93 -3.54
N LYS A 11 -13.03 -17.77 -4.08
CA LYS A 11 -12.30 -17.09 -5.15
C LYS A 11 -11.75 -15.74 -4.71
N VAL A 12 -10.48 -15.50 -5.02
CA VAL A 12 -9.79 -14.25 -4.74
C VAL A 12 -9.42 -13.54 -6.05
N ALA A 13 -9.91 -12.32 -6.21
CA ALA A 13 -9.50 -11.42 -7.28
C ALA A 13 -8.24 -10.64 -6.85
N TYR A 14 -7.24 -10.56 -7.71
CA TYR A 14 -6.03 -9.77 -7.43
C TYR A 14 -5.50 -9.10 -8.69
N PHE A 15 -4.62 -8.13 -8.53
CA PHE A 15 -4.08 -7.35 -9.63
C PHE A 15 -2.55 -7.30 -9.60
N GLY A 16 -1.96 -7.01 -10.75
CA GLY A 16 -0.53 -6.78 -10.87
C GLY A 16 0.29 -8.06 -10.79
N GLU A 17 0.02 -9.02 -11.68
CA GLU A 17 0.65 -10.35 -11.74
C GLU A 17 2.15 -10.36 -11.48
N THR A 18 2.85 -9.43 -12.15
CA THR A 18 4.30 -9.29 -12.14
C THR A 18 4.76 -7.98 -11.50
N SER A 19 3.86 -7.25 -10.84
CA SER A 19 4.17 -5.99 -10.16
C SER A 19 4.09 -6.15 -8.64
N VAL A 20 4.51 -5.12 -7.92
CA VAL A 20 4.60 -5.12 -6.45
C VAL A 20 3.36 -5.72 -5.77
N PRO A 21 2.12 -5.31 -6.10
CA PRO A 21 0.93 -5.80 -5.40
C PRO A 21 0.75 -7.31 -5.53
N GLY A 22 0.84 -7.86 -6.74
CA GLY A 22 0.62 -9.29 -6.96
C GLY A 22 1.75 -10.16 -6.43
N LEU A 23 3.00 -9.73 -6.60
CA LEU A 23 4.14 -10.51 -6.12
C LEU A 23 4.23 -10.54 -4.59
N VAL A 24 4.02 -9.40 -3.92
CA VAL A 24 4.00 -9.36 -2.45
C VAL A 24 2.82 -10.14 -1.91
N PHE A 25 1.63 -10.00 -2.51
CA PHE A 25 0.46 -10.79 -2.13
C PHE A 25 0.75 -12.30 -2.21
N LYS A 26 1.32 -12.79 -3.32
CA LYS A 26 1.67 -14.20 -3.47
C LYS A 26 2.70 -14.67 -2.45
N LYS A 27 3.70 -13.85 -2.10
CA LYS A 27 4.68 -14.22 -1.06
C LYS A 27 4.04 -14.23 0.33
N ALA A 28 3.22 -13.23 0.66
CA ALA A 28 2.56 -13.10 1.96
C ALA A 28 1.47 -14.17 2.20
N TYR A 29 0.88 -14.69 1.11
CA TYR A 29 -0.16 -15.72 1.13
C TYR A 29 0.29 -16.96 0.33
N ALA A 30 1.53 -17.41 0.54
CA ALA A 30 2.08 -18.59 -0.13
C ALA A 30 1.24 -19.86 0.13
N ASP A 31 0.60 -19.94 1.29
CA ASP A 31 -0.29 -21.04 1.71
C ASP A 31 -1.78 -20.71 1.52
N LEU A 32 -2.13 -19.84 0.56
CA LEU A 32 -3.53 -19.51 0.26
C LEU A 32 -4.27 -20.76 -0.24
N GLU A 33 -5.41 -21.06 0.38
CA GLU A 33 -6.25 -22.20 -0.04
C GLU A 33 -7.32 -21.81 -1.07
N ALA A 34 -7.73 -20.54 -1.10
CA ALA A 34 -8.69 -20.04 -2.08
C ALA A 34 -8.12 -20.00 -3.50
N ASP A 35 -8.99 -20.16 -4.50
CA ASP A 35 -8.64 -20.10 -5.91
C ASP A 35 -8.35 -18.65 -6.34
N LEU A 36 -7.21 -18.43 -6.97
CA LEU A 36 -6.90 -17.14 -7.59
C LEU A 36 -7.56 -17.04 -8.97
N LEU A 37 -8.35 -15.99 -9.16
CA LEU A 37 -8.80 -15.60 -10.50
C LEU A 37 -7.60 -15.13 -11.36
N PRO A 38 -7.71 -15.12 -12.70
CA PRO A 38 -6.71 -14.47 -13.54
C PRO A 38 -6.44 -13.04 -13.05
N ALA A 39 -5.16 -12.66 -13.02
CA ALA A 39 -4.77 -11.35 -12.51
C ALA A 39 -5.36 -10.22 -13.36
N TYR A 40 -5.90 -9.21 -12.68
CA TYR A 40 -6.32 -7.95 -13.28
C TYR A 40 -5.12 -7.01 -13.44
N ASN A 41 -5.23 -6.00 -14.32
CA ASN A 41 -4.10 -5.06 -14.50
C ASN A 41 -4.03 -4.05 -13.36
N ALA A 42 -5.18 -3.63 -12.84
CA ALA A 42 -5.29 -2.57 -11.84
C ALA A 42 -6.34 -2.87 -10.75
N ALA A 43 -6.23 -2.15 -9.64
CA ALA A 43 -7.10 -2.32 -8.47
C ALA A 43 -8.57 -1.94 -8.75
N ASP A 44 -8.81 -0.98 -9.64
CA ASP A 44 -10.15 -0.53 -10.03
C ASP A 44 -10.94 -1.60 -10.79
N GLU A 45 -10.26 -2.54 -11.45
CA GLU A 45 -10.86 -3.72 -12.08
C GLU A 45 -11.33 -4.77 -11.06
N VAL A 46 -10.70 -4.85 -9.88
CA VAL A 46 -11.08 -5.80 -8.81
C VAL A 46 -12.40 -5.40 -8.14
N ILE A 47 -12.63 -4.10 -7.96
CA ILE A 47 -13.83 -3.58 -7.27
C ILE A 47 -15.16 -4.06 -7.90
N PRO A 48 -15.40 -3.95 -9.22
CA PRO A 48 -16.65 -4.42 -9.81
C PRO A 48 -16.84 -5.94 -9.70
N VAL A 49 -15.76 -6.72 -9.67
CA VAL A 49 -15.78 -8.19 -9.49
C VAL A 49 -16.32 -8.53 -8.11
N LEU A 50 -15.87 -7.81 -7.08
CA LEU A 50 -16.38 -7.95 -5.70
C LEU A 50 -17.84 -7.52 -5.58
N ILE A 51 -18.24 -6.41 -6.22
CA ILE A 51 -19.63 -5.92 -6.16
C ILE A 51 -20.59 -6.90 -6.86
N LYS A 52 -20.17 -7.49 -7.98
CA LYS A 52 -20.95 -8.52 -8.70
C LYS A 52 -21.04 -9.85 -7.93
N GLY A 53 -20.07 -10.13 -7.07
CA GLY A 53 -19.95 -11.41 -6.37
C GLY A 53 -19.26 -12.50 -7.18
N ASP A 54 -18.49 -12.10 -8.20
CA ASP A 54 -17.69 -13.03 -9.02
C ASP A 54 -16.43 -13.53 -8.26
N ALA A 55 -16.04 -12.81 -7.20
CA ALA A 55 -15.02 -13.19 -6.24
C ALA A 55 -15.52 -12.95 -4.80
N ASP A 56 -15.05 -13.77 -3.86
CA ASP A 56 -15.39 -13.70 -2.43
C ASP A 56 -14.54 -12.68 -1.67
N ALA A 57 -13.29 -12.49 -2.12
CA ALA A 57 -12.33 -11.53 -1.59
C ALA A 57 -11.49 -10.92 -2.73
N GLY A 58 -10.86 -9.78 -2.45
CA GLY A 58 -10.08 -9.05 -3.45
C GLY A 58 -8.89 -8.30 -2.86
N LEU A 59 -7.75 -8.36 -3.56
CA LEU A 59 -6.57 -7.56 -3.24
C LEU A 59 -6.81 -6.11 -3.68
N LEU A 60 -6.73 -5.18 -2.73
CA LEU A 60 -6.81 -3.74 -2.92
C LEU A 60 -5.80 -3.05 -2.01
N ALA A 61 -5.37 -1.84 -2.35
CA ALA A 61 -4.55 -0.98 -1.52
C ALA A 61 -5.37 0.23 -1.04
N GLU A 62 -5.06 0.79 0.13
CA GLU A 62 -5.63 2.09 0.51
C GLU A 62 -5.08 3.20 -0.40
N PRO A 63 -5.86 4.24 -0.72
CA PRO A 63 -7.23 4.53 -0.27
C PRO A 63 -8.36 3.79 -1.04
N ALA A 64 -8.03 2.93 -2.02
CA ALA A 64 -9.02 2.26 -2.85
C ALA A 64 -9.87 1.24 -2.07
N VAL A 65 -9.33 0.61 -1.02
CA VAL A 65 -10.10 -0.24 -0.08
C VAL A 65 -11.27 0.53 0.53
N THR A 66 -10.97 1.69 1.14
CA THR A 66 -11.99 2.52 1.78
C THR A 66 -13.02 3.03 0.76
N ALA A 67 -12.57 3.41 -0.43
CA ALA A 67 -13.46 3.82 -1.52
C ALA A 67 -14.38 2.66 -1.98
N ALA A 68 -13.83 1.45 -2.11
CA ALA A 68 -14.59 0.26 -2.51
C ALA A 68 -15.66 -0.12 -1.48
N ILE A 69 -15.33 -0.04 -0.18
CA ILE A 69 -16.30 -0.29 0.90
C ILE A 69 -17.45 0.71 0.85
N ALA A 70 -17.15 2.01 0.66
CA ALA A 70 -18.18 3.03 0.51
C ALA A 70 -19.08 2.77 -0.71
N LYS A 71 -18.47 2.50 -1.87
CA LYS A 71 -19.19 2.19 -3.12
C LYS A 71 -20.04 0.93 -3.01
N ALA A 72 -19.55 -0.12 -2.36
CA ALA A 72 -20.32 -1.34 -2.13
C ALA A 72 -21.57 -1.06 -1.29
N LYS A 73 -21.44 -0.26 -0.23
CA LYS A 73 -22.56 0.15 0.63
C LYS A 73 -23.65 0.91 -0.15
N GLU A 74 -23.24 1.81 -1.06
CA GLU A 74 -24.18 2.50 -1.97
C GLU A 74 -24.93 1.54 -2.90
N ASN A 75 -24.32 0.39 -3.21
CA ASN A 75 -24.91 -0.67 -4.05
C ASN A 75 -25.61 -1.78 -3.22
N GLY A 76 -25.90 -1.54 -1.94
CA GLY A 76 -26.57 -2.51 -1.07
C GLY A 76 -25.74 -3.76 -0.77
N LYS A 77 -24.41 -3.67 -0.90
CA LYS A 77 -23.45 -4.72 -0.55
C LYS A 77 -22.64 -4.30 0.67
N GLU A 78 -22.15 -5.29 1.40
CA GLU A 78 -21.23 -5.07 2.52
C GLU A 78 -19.88 -5.68 2.16
N LEU A 79 -18.83 -4.85 2.19
CA LEU A 79 -17.44 -5.28 2.10
C LEU A 79 -16.74 -4.88 3.40
N LYS A 80 -15.80 -5.71 3.84
CA LYS A 80 -14.95 -5.45 5.01
C LYS A 80 -13.53 -5.88 4.71
N VAL A 81 -12.58 -5.29 5.42
CA VAL A 81 -11.19 -5.77 5.43
C VAL A 81 -11.15 -7.04 6.28
N ILE A 82 -10.73 -8.16 5.68
CA ILE A 82 -10.62 -9.46 6.35
C ILE A 82 -9.17 -9.83 6.70
N SER A 83 -8.20 -9.21 6.03
CA SER A 83 -6.78 -9.45 6.27
C SER A 83 -5.92 -8.31 5.74
N SER A 84 -4.70 -8.18 6.27
CA SER A 84 -3.71 -7.17 5.87
C SER A 84 -2.49 -7.85 5.27
N VAL A 85 -2.17 -7.53 4.00
CA VAL A 85 -0.95 -8.00 3.34
C VAL A 85 0.30 -7.51 4.08
N GLN A 86 0.26 -6.30 4.61
CA GLN A 86 1.38 -5.70 5.36
C GLN A 86 1.64 -6.44 6.67
N GLU A 87 0.59 -6.84 7.39
CA GLU A 87 0.72 -7.63 8.61
C GLU A 87 1.18 -9.07 8.30
N LYS A 88 0.68 -9.67 7.21
CA LYS A 88 1.11 -11.01 6.77
C LYS A 88 2.55 -11.06 6.31
N TRP A 89 3.03 -9.98 5.70
CA TRP A 89 4.46 -9.82 5.39
C TRP A 89 5.33 -9.83 6.66
N GLY A 90 4.81 -9.25 7.75
CA GLY A 90 5.47 -9.20 9.05
C GLY A 90 6.17 -7.88 9.35
N GLY A 91 6.55 -7.69 10.61
CA GLY A 91 7.18 -6.46 11.10
C GLY A 91 6.28 -5.24 10.90
N GLU A 92 6.83 -4.17 10.35
CA GLU A 92 6.09 -2.95 9.98
C GLU A 92 5.54 -3.00 8.53
N GLY A 93 5.59 -4.15 7.85
CA GLY A 93 5.30 -4.30 6.43
C GLY A 93 6.56 -4.23 5.56
N PHE A 94 6.39 -3.86 4.29
CA PHE A 94 7.46 -3.86 3.28
C PHE A 94 7.70 -2.47 2.68
N PRO A 95 8.90 -2.16 2.15
CA PRO A 95 9.17 -0.90 1.46
C PRO A 95 8.33 -0.79 0.17
N MET A 96 7.27 0.03 0.20
CA MET A 96 6.37 0.22 -0.94
C MET A 96 6.90 1.21 -1.98
N ALA A 97 7.77 2.13 -1.56
CA ALA A 97 8.35 3.17 -2.39
C ALA A 97 9.77 3.53 -1.89
N ALA A 98 10.59 4.06 -2.78
CA ALA A 98 11.94 4.52 -2.48
C ALA A 98 12.18 5.93 -3.06
N LEU A 99 12.93 6.74 -2.31
CA LEU A 99 13.41 8.05 -2.74
C LEU A 99 14.89 7.92 -3.10
N PHE A 100 15.23 8.22 -4.35
CA PHE A 100 16.60 8.22 -4.83
C PHE A 100 17.08 9.65 -5.04
N VAL A 101 18.30 9.93 -4.60
CA VAL A 101 18.97 11.22 -4.78
C VAL A 101 20.10 11.04 -5.79
N ASN A 102 20.25 12.01 -6.69
CA ASN A 102 21.36 12.02 -7.64
C ASN A 102 22.69 12.23 -6.89
N SER A 103 23.59 11.26 -6.99
CA SER A 103 24.89 11.28 -6.32
C SER A 103 25.75 12.48 -6.74
N ALA A 104 25.63 12.95 -7.99
CA ALA A 104 26.38 14.10 -8.48
C ALA A 104 26.07 15.41 -7.74
N THR A 105 24.91 15.49 -7.06
CA THR A 105 24.49 16.67 -6.30
C THR A 105 24.33 16.39 -4.81
N TYR A 106 24.62 15.18 -4.35
CA TYR A 106 24.33 14.78 -2.97
C TYR A 106 25.14 15.59 -1.96
N GLU A 107 26.47 15.63 -2.10
CA GLU A 107 27.35 16.31 -1.14
C GLU A 107 27.04 17.81 -1.04
N GLU A 108 26.81 18.48 -2.17
CA GLU A 108 26.49 19.92 -2.20
C GLU A 108 25.12 20.26 -1.58
N LYS A 109 24.18 19.30 -1.57
CA LYS A 109 22.79 19.52 -1.14
C LYS A 109 22.39 18.64 0.04
N LYS A 110 23.35 18.04 0.73
CA LYS A 110 23.12 17.06 1.81
C LYS A 110 22.17 17.61 2.88
N ASP A 111 22.39 18.85 3.30
CA ASP A 111 21.55 19.52 4.31
C ASP A 111 20.13 19.78 3.81
N VAL A 112 19.96 20.08 2.52
CA VAL A 112 18.64 20.27 1.90
C VAL A 112 17.86 18.95 1.90
N TYR A 113 18.52 17.85 1.54
CA TYR A 113 17.88 16.53 1.57
C TYR A 113 17.55 16.08 2.99
N ALA A 114 18.44 16.34 3.95
CA ALA A 114 18.18 16.05 5.36
C ALA A 114 16.97 16.83 5.89
N ALA A 115 16.86 18.12 5.57
CA ALA A 115 15.72 18.95 5.94
C ALA A 115 14.42 18.43 5.31
N MET A 116 14.43 18.14 4.00
CA MET A 116 13.28 17.59 3.29
C MET A 116 12.79 16.27 3.89
N LEU A 117 13.70 15.32 4.16
CA LEU A 117 13.33 14.04 4.76
C LEU A 117 12.76 14.22 6.17
N LYS A 118 13.29 15.17 6.95
CA LYS A 118 12.75 15.49 8.26
C LYS A 118 11.34 16.06 8.15
N GLU A 119 11.10 17.02 7.26
CA GLU A 119 9.76 17.60 7.05
C GLU A 119 8.75 16.53 6.61
N MET A 120 9.13 15.63 5.70
CA MET A 120 8.28 14.52 5.28
C MET A 120 7.95 13.58 6.44
N SER A 121 8.94 13.22 7.26
CA SER A 121 8.76 12.35 8.43
C SER A 121 7.90 13.02 9.51
N ASP A 122 8.16 14.29 9.80
CA ASP A 122 7.39 15.07 10.78
C ASP A 122 5.93 15.21 10.33
N TYR A 123 5.69 15.48 9.05
CA TYR A 123 4.34 15.55 8.50
C TYR A 123 3.62 14.21 8.63
N ALA A 124 4.25 13.13 8.16
CA ALA A 124 3.63 11.81 8.16
C ALA A 124 3.30 11.29 9.57
N SER A 125 4.23 11.46 10.52
CA SER A 125 4.02 11.07 11.91
C SER A 125 3.14 12.04 12.71
N GLY A 126 2.98 13.28 12.23
CA GLY A 126 2.16 14.31 12.85
C GLY A 126 0.67 14.23 12.52
N VAL A 127 0.26 13.38 11.56
CA VAL A 127 -1.15 13.18 11.23
C VAL A 127 -1.87 12.51 12.40
N LYS A 128 -2.91 13.19 12.90
CA LYS A 128 -3.77 12.71 13.98
C LYS A 128 -5.00 12.04 13.39
N MET A 129 -5.19 10.75 13.68
CA MET A 129 -6.32 10.00 13.11
C MET A 129 -7.66 10.28 13.79
N ASP A 130 -7.63 10.74 15.04
CA ASP A 130 -8.80 11.24 15.76
C ASP A 130 -9.24 12.62 15.28
N ASP A 131 -8.34 13.37 14.63
CA ASP A 131 -8.62 14.66 13.99
C ASP A 131 -7.77 14.88 12.72
N PRO A 132 -8.15 14.26 11.58
CA PRO A 132 -7.39 14.37 10.34
C PRO A 132 -7.67 15.68 9.57
N SER A 133 -8.23 16.70 10.23
CA SER A 133 -8.69 17.94 9.57
C SER A 133 -7.57 18.66 8.81
N GLN A 134 -6.36 18.66 9.36
CA GLN A 134 -5.20 19.27 8.69
C GLN A 134 -4.84 18.53 7.39
N LEU A 135 -4.77 17.20 7.44
CA LEU A 135 -4.50 16.36 6.27
C LEU A 135 -5.56 16.57 5.19
N ILE A 136 -6.84 16.62 5.58
CA ILE A 136 -7.95 16.87 4.66
C ILE A 136 -7.78 18.23 3.97
N ALA A 137 -7.52 19.29 4.75
CA ALA A 137 -7.33 20.64 4.22
C ALA A 137 -6.12 20.74 3.26
N ASP A 138 -5.02 20.07 3.58
CA ASP A 138 -3.81 20.06 2.73
C ASP A 138 -4.05 19.34 1.39
N ILE A 139 -4.83 18.26 1.39
CA ILE A 139 -5.23 17.56 0.16
C ILE A 139 -6.15 18.46 -0.67
N GLU A 140 -7.17 19.06 -0.06
CA GLU A 140 -8.14 19.93 -0.74
C GLU A 140 -7.49 21.16 -1.37
N LYS A 141 -6.46 21.72 -0.74
CA LYS A 141 -5.71 22.88 -1.25
C LYS A 141 -5.10 22.65 -2.63
N LYS A 142 -4.72 21.41 -2.96
CA LYS A 142 -4.20 21.04 -4.30
C LYS A 142 -5.21 20.25 -5.13
N GLY A 143 -6.21 19.66 -4.49
CA GLY A 143 -7.18 18.76 -5.11
C GLY A 143 -6.75 17.30 -5.00
N ALA A 144 -7.72 16.41 -4.78
CA ALA A 144 -7.48 14.98 -4.68
C ALA A 144 -6.87 14.38 -5.97
N GLU A 145 -7.24 14.92 -7.14
CA GLU A 145 -6.69 14.54 -8.45
C GLU A 145 -5.17 14.76 -8.51
N PHE A 146 -4.67 15.87 -7.97
CA PHE A 146 -3.24 16.17 -7.96
C PHE A 146 -2.42 15.08 -7.25
N TYR A 147 -3.00 14.50 -6.17
CA TYR A 147 -2.37 13.42 -5.41
C TYR A 147 -2.76 12.02 -5.91
N GLY A 148 -3.61 11.90 -6.94
CA GLY A 148 -4.09 10.62 -7.44
C GLY A 148 -4.93 9.84 -6.42
N VAL A 149 -5.62 10.52 -5.49
CA VAL A 149 -6.44 9.89 -4.45
C VAL A 149 -7.94 10.10 -4.71
N PRO A 150 -8.83 9.22 -4.20
CA PRO A 150 -10.28 9.32 -4.43
C PRO A 150 -10.91 10.59 -3.85
N SER A 151 -10.56 10.94 -2.61
CA SER A 151 -10.96 12.20 -1.97
C SER A 151 -10.14 12.45 -0.70
N ALA A 152 -10.09 13.70 -0.25
CA ALA A 152 -9.46 14.06 1.01
C ALA A 152 -10.10 13.35 2.22
N GLN A 153 -11.44 13.24 2.22
CA GLN A 153 -12.21 12.58 3.28
C GLN A 153 -11.96 11.08 3.34
N ILE A 154 -11.74 10.42 2.20
CA ILE A 154 -11.37 9.01 2.18
C ILE A 154 -9.98 8.83 2.77
N VAL A 155 -9.00 9.64 2.34
CA VAL A 155 -7.63 9.58 2.88
C VAL A 155 -7.63 9.82 4.39
N GLY A 156 -8.38 10.81 4.89
CA GLY A 156 -8.50 11.07 6.33
C GLY A 156 -9.07 9.89 7.15
N LYS A 157 -9.81 8.95 6.52
CA LYS A 157 -10.37 7.76 7.18
C LYS A 157 -9.45 6.53 7.17
N CYS A 158 -8.39 6.57 6.37
CA CYS A 158 -7.56 5.40 6.12
C CYS A 158 -6.06 5.67 6.16
N TYR A 159 -5.65 6.87 6.55
CA TYR A 159 -4.24 7.27 6.55
C TYR A 159 -3.36 6.35 7.41
N ASP A 160 -3.87 5.88 8.55
CA ASP A 160 -3.23 4.85 9.38
C ASP A 160 -2.94 3.57 8.59
N ARG A 161 -3.92 3.06 7.85
CA ARG A 161 -3.80 1.84 7.05
C ARG A 161 -2.96 2.03 5.79
N MET A 162 -2.78 3.27 5.33
CA MET A 162 -1.82 3.59 4.28
C MET A 162 -0.36 3.41 4.75
N ASN A 163 -0.12 3.33 6.06
CA ASN A 163 1.18 3.00 6.66
C ASN A 163 2.34 3.88 6.14
N VAL A 164 2.07 5.18 5.99
CA VAL A 164 3.02 6.15 5.45
C VAL A 164 4.08 6.47 6.50
N ARG A 165 5.31 5.99 6.28
CA ARG A 165 6.47 6.30 7.12
C ARG A 165 7.73 6.47 6.28
N ILE A 166 8.65 7.30 6.78
CA ILE A 166 9.92 7.59 6.11
C ILE A 166 11.04 6.98 6.94
N THR A 167 11.81 6.07 6.34
CA THR A 167 12.93 5.38 6.98
C THR A 167 14.16 5.50 6.09
N LYS A 168 15.34 5.74 6.67
CA LYS A 168 16.58 5.74 5.89
C LYS A 168 16.89 4.32 5.43
N ALA A 169 17.38 4.17 4.21
CA ALA A 169 17.76 2.87 3.67
C ALA A 169 18.78 2.12 4.56
N ALA A 170 19.70 2.86 5.21
CA ALA A 170 20.66 2.30 6.14
C ALA A 170 20.02 1.64 7.39
N ASP A 171 18.83 2.11 7.79
CA ASP A 171 18.12 1.64 8.98
C ASP A 171 17.13 0.50 8.64
N CYS A 172 16.93 0.17 7.37
CA CYS A 172 15.97 -0.85 6.91
C CYS A 172 16.52 -1.82 5.85
N LYS A 173 17.84 -2.07 5.87
CA LYS A 173 18.53 -2.94 4.88
C LYS A 173 17.88 -4.31 4.75
N ASP A 174 17.56 -4.97 5.85
CA ASP A 174 16.95 -6.31 5.86
C ASP A 174 15.56 -6.30 5.22
N ALA A 175 14.76 -5.26 5.48
CA ALA A 175 13.45 -5.10 4.87
C ALA A 175 13.54 -4.87 3.36
N ILE A 176 14.54 -4.10 2.91
CA ILE A 176 14.82 -3.89 1.49
C ILE A 176 15.30 -5.20 0.84
N ALA A 177 16.21 -5.94 1.47
CA ALA A 177 16.69 -7.22 0.95
C ALA A 177 15.55 -8.24 0.79
N SER A 178 14.75 -8.45 1.84
CA SER A 178 13.60 -9.35 1.83
C SER A 178 12.57 -8.98 0.75
N PHE A 179 12.37 -7.68 0.52
CA PHE A 179 11.51 -7.18 -0.54
C PHE A 179 12.10 -7.40 -1.94
N MET A 180 13.41 -7.17 -2.14
CA MET A 180 14.09 -7.40 -3.43
C MET A 180 14.08 -8.87 -3.86
N GLU A 181 14.13 -9.80 -2.91
CA GLU A 181 14.01 -11.24 -3.19
C GLU A 181 12.68 -11.61 -3.89
N VAL A 182 11.61 -10.85 -3.65
CA VAL A 182 10.32 -11.03 -4.35
C VAL A 182 10.47 -10.88 -5.86
N PHE A 183 11.44 -10.08 -6.29
CA PHE A 183 11.77 -9.83 -7.69
C PHE A 183 12.94 -10.68 -8.18
N GLY A 184 13.43 -11.63 -7.37
CA GLY A 184 14.63 -12.41 -7.69
C GLY A 184 15.92 -11.60 -7.67
N VAL A 185 15.91 -10.41 -7.04
CA VAL A 185 17.10 -9.57 -6.91
C VAL A 185 17.80 -9.89 -5.61
N THR A 186 19.06 -10.33 -5.70
CA THR A 186 19.91 -10.73 -4.57
C THR A 186 21.23 -9.97 -4.60
N GLY A 187 21.98 -9.96 -3.49
CA GLY A 187 23.33 -9.37 -3.47
C GLY A 187 23.33 -7.84 -3.45
N ILE A 188 22.34 -7.23 -2.81
CA ILE A 188 22.15 -5.77 -2.79
C ILE A 188 22.94 -5.07 -1.68
N GLU A 189 23.74 -5.80 -0.90
CA GLU A 189 24.43 -5.26 0.28
C GLU A 189 25.38 -4.11 -0.10
N SER A 190 26.01 -4.20 -1.28
CA SER A 190 26.88 -3.15 -1.81
C SER A 190 26.14 -1.93 -2.36
N ALA A 191 24.80 -1.98 -2.47
CA ALA A 191 24.00 -0.86 -2.95
C ALA A 191 23.67 0.16 -1.85
N PHE A 192 23.87 -0.21 -0.57
CA PHE A 192 23.68 0.71 0.54
C PHE A 192 24.95 1.54 0.76
N ALA A 193 24.83 2.86 0.57
CA ALA A 193 25.86 3.78 1.03
C ALA A 193 26.01 3.68 2.57
N GLU A 194 27.24 3.71 3.06
CA GLU A 194 27.56 3.78 4.50
C GLU A 194 27.14 5.12 5.11
#